data_AF-A0A1H2EEN7-F1
#
_entry.id   AF-A0A1H2EEN7-F1
#
_cell.length_a   1.000
_cell.length_b   1.000
_cell.length_c   1.000
_cell.angle_alpha   90.00
_cell.angle_beta   90.00
_cell.angle_gamma   90.00
#
_symmetry.space_group_name_H-M   'P 1'
#
loop_
_entity.id
_entity.type
_entity.pdbx_description
1 polymer ?
#
loop_
_entity_poly.entity_id
_entity_poly.type
_entity_poly.pdbx_seq_one_letter_code
_entity_poly.pdbx_strand_id
1 'polypeptide(L)'
;MTRPCSVPLPIPPHYMRAAEQQQVRRMTGPLGRPKGDHRSAETIIEQSTVLRRFLETRDHYEIGDNLKLQVGDWTADNPDPQARADAAYDLDKVLRFIDNADDRFLNCSQSRNGRVDGFFSSGYGTVINSEAGVLKAFSNAGYDALRALRT
;
A
#
# COMPACT_ATOMS: atom_id res chain seq x y z
N MET A 1 -11.38 33.05 18.89
CA MET A 1 -10.93 31.65 18.79
C MET A 1 -10.40 31.43 17.38
N THR A 2 -9.08 31.48 17.21
CA THR A 2 -8.40 31.25 15.92
C THR A 2 -8.32 29.75 15.69
N ARG A 3 -9.01 29.25 14.65
CA ARG A 3 -8.85 27.85 14.21
C ARG A 3 -7.41 27.67 13.75
N PRO A 4 -6.64 26.70 14.28
CA PRO A 4 -5.30 26.46 13.76
C PRO A 4 -5.44 26.06 12.28
N CYS A 5 -4.70 26.74 11.40
CA CYS A 5 -4.60 26.37 10.00
C CYS A 5 -4.15 24.91 9.92
N SER A 6 -4.99 24.02 9.38
CA SER A 6 -4.57 22.66 9.02
C SER A 6 -3.47 22.79 7.99
N VAL A 7 -2.22 22.54 8.41
CA VAL A 7 -1.12 22.36 7.47
C VAL A 7 -1.44 21.08 6.69
N PRO A 8 -1.51 21.13 5.34
CA PRO A 8 -1.69 19.93 4.54
C PRO A 8 -0.60 18.93 4.90
N LEU A 9 -0.98 17.67 5.19
CA LEU A 9 0.01 16.65 5.46
C LEU A 9 0.94 16.51 4.24
N PRO A 10 2.25 16.33 4.45
CA PRO A 10 3.19 16.21 3.35
C PRO A 10 2.84 14.98 2.51
N ILE A 11 2.91 15.15 1.19
CA ILE A 11 2.82 14.02 0.24
C ILE A 11 3.91 13.01 0.63
N PRO A 12 3.58 11.72 0.83
CA PRO A 12 4.58 10.72 1.15
C PRO A 12 5.67 10.68 0.07
N PRO A 13 6.96 10.65 0.44
CA PRO A 13 8.02 10.44 -0.53
C PRO A 13 7.86 9.06 -1.18
N HIS A 14 8.42 8.88 -2.39
CA HIS A 14 8.44 7.58 -3.07
C HIS A 14 9.11 6.47 -2.23
N TYR A 15 10.00 6.83 -1.30
CA TYR A 15 10.61 5.89 -0.36
C TYR A 15 9.95 5.95 1.02
N MET A 16 9.99 4.85 1.77
CA MET A 16 9.50 4.77 3.14
C MET A 16 10.65 4.95 4.13
N ARG A 17 10.49 5.82 5.14
CA ARG A 17 11.52 6.06 6.15
C ARG A 17 11.67 4.85 7.09
N ALA A 18 12.86 4.63 7.63
CA ALA A 18 13.16 3.48 8.50
C ALA A 18 12.19 3.34 9.71
N ALA A 19 11.79 4.45 10.33
CA ALA A 19 10.80 4.43 11.42
C ALA A 19 9.41 3.95 10.96
N GLU A 20 8.99 4.36 9.76
CA GLU A 20 7.72 3.95 9.16
C GLU A 20 7.78 2.48 8.73
N GLN A 21 8.91 2.02 8.16
CA GLN A 21 9.12 0.61 7.87
C GLN A 21 9.04 -0.26 9.14
N GLN A 22 9.65 0.18 10.24
CA GLN A 22 9.59 -0.53 11.52
C GLN A 22 8.16 -0.57 12.08
N GLN A 23 7.37 0.49 11.87
CA GLN A 23 5.97 0.50 12.24
C GLN A 23 5.18 -0.57 11.45
N VAL A 24 5.31 -0.61 10.12
CA VAL A 24 4.60 -1.60 9.28
C VAL A 24 4.96 -3.03 9.66
N ARG A 25 6.24 -3.32 9.93
CA ARG A 25 6.70 -4.64 10.42
C ARG A 25 6.05 -5.10 11.73
N ARG A 26 5.57 -4.17 12.54
CA ARG A 26 4.97 -4.43 13.86
C ARG A 26 3.45 -4.40 13.83
N MET A 27 2.85 -3.94 12.72
CA MET A 27 1.40 -3.92 12.57
C MET A 27 0.84 -5.34 12.55
N THR A 28 -0.34 -5.49 13.13
CA THR A 28 -1.13 -6.72 13.11
C THR A 28 -2.45 -6.53 12.37
N GLY A 29 -2.67 -5.35 11.78
CA GLY A 29 -3.91 -4.94 11.14
C GLY A 29 -3.84 -3.49 10.64
N PRO A 30 -4.86 -3.06 9.86
CA PRO A 30 -4.96 -1.70 9.34
C PRO A 30 -5.13 -0.69 10.49
N LEU A 31 -4.57 0.51 10.33
CA LEU A 31 -4.63 1.57 11.33
C LEU A 31 -5.51 2.75 10.91
N GLY A 32 -5.84 2.84 9.62
CA GLY A 32 -6.46 4.01 9.01
C GLY A 32 -5.52 5.22 8.99
N ARG A 33 -6.07 6.35 8.53
CA ARG A 33 -5.32 7.60 8.46
C ARG A 33 -5.03 8.15 9.86
N PRO A 34 -3.88 8.82 10.06
CA PRO A 34 -3.55 9.42 11.36
C PRO A 34 -4.53 10.55 11.69
N LYS A 35 -4.71 10.81 12.99
CA LYS A 35 -5.57 11.90 13.47
C LYS A 35 -5.20 13.23 12.81
N GLY A 36 -6.18 13.89 12.19
CA GLY A 36 -6.02 15.17 11.50
C GLY A 36 -5.73 15.05 10.00
N ASP A 37 -5.54 13.84 9.47
CA ASP A 37 -5.59 13.59 8.04
C ASP A 37 -7.05 13.61 7.57
N HIS A 38 -7.36 14.52 6.65
CA HIS A 38 -8.70 14.69 6.08
C HIS A 38 -8.71 14.43 4.57
N ARG A 39 -7.63 13.89 4.00
CA ARG A 39 -7.56 13.58 2.57
C ARG A 39 -8.58 12.51 2.20
N SER A 40 -9.21 12.64 1.04
CA SER A 40 -10.09 11.60 0.51
C SER A 40 -9.29 10.42 -0.01
N ALA A 41 -9.97 9.30 -0.30
CA ALA A 41 -9.35 8.15 -0.96
C ALA A 41 -8.70 8.54 -2.28
N GLU A 42 -9.39 9.35 -3.08
CA GLU A 42 -8.91 9.84 -4.39
C GLU A 42 -7.64 10.68 -4.22
N THR A 43 -7.63 11.61 -3.26
CA THR A 43 -6.43 12.43 -2.98
C THR A 43 -5.24 11.56 -2.54
N ILE A 44 -5.48 10.52 -1.73
CA ILE A 44 -4.42 9.60 -1.30
C ILE A 44 -3.87 8.81 -2.48
N ILE A 45 -4.75 8.27 -3.32
CA ILE A 45 -4.37 7.52 -4.53
C ILE A 45 -3.55 8.41 -5.45
N GLU A 46 -4.02 9.61 -5.78
CA GLU A 46 -3.32 10.53 -6.70
C GLU A 46 -1.93 10.94 -6.20
N GLN A 47 -1.77 11.11 -4.89
CA GLN A 47 -0.52 11.52 -4.26
C GLN A 47 0.52 10.39 -4.12
N SER A 48 0.11 9.12 -4.24
CA SER A 48 0.99 7.97 -4.13
C SER A 48 1.26 7.35 -5.50
N THR A 49 2.50 7.46 -5.98
CA THR A 49 2.84 6.92 -7.30
C THR A 49 2.70 5.40 -7.39
N VAL A 50 3.10 4.67 -6.34
CA VAL A 50 2.98 3.21 -6.32
C VAL A 50 1.51 2.76 -6.28
N LEU A 51 0.69 3.39 -5.44
CA LEU A 51 -0.73 3.08 -5.33
C LEU A 51 -1.48 3.42 -6.62
N ARG A 52 -1.28 4.63 -7.14
CA ARG A 52 -1.91 5.07 -8.39
C ARG A 52 -1.59 4.10 -9.53
N ARG A 53 -0.32 3.75 -9.73
CA ARG A 53 0.09 2.83 -10.79
C ARG A 53 -0.50 1.44 -10.61
N PHE A 54 -0.50 0.91 -9.39
CA PHE A 54 -1.08 -0.39 -9.08
C PHE A 54 -2.59 -0.45 -9.41
N LEU A 55 -3.32 0.64 -9.18
CA LEU A 55 -4.74 0.74 -9.50
C LEU A 55 -5.03 1.05 -10.99
N GLU A 56 -4.10 1.70 -11.69
CA GLU A 56 -4.19 1.95 -13.14
C GLU A 56 -3.91 0.70 -13.99
N THR A 57 -3.20 -0.29 -13.44
CA THR A 57 -2.88 -1.56 -14.11
C THR A 57 -3.88 -2.67 -13.74
N ARG A 58 -3.71 -3.85 -14.33
CA ARG A 58 -4.51 -5.05 -14.01
C ARG A 58 -3.96 -5.84 -12.82
N ASP A 59 -2.94 -5.33 -12.14
CA ASP A 59 -2.19 -6.05 -11.10
C ASP A 59 -3.07 -6.36 -9.87
N HIS A 60 -4.12 -5.57 -9.66
CA HIS A 60 -5.08 -5.75 -8.58
C HIS A 60 -6.20 -6.76 -8.90
N TYR A 61 -6.32 -7.28 -10.14
CA TYR A 61 -7.48 -8.10 -10.52
C TYR A 61 -7.55 -9.43 -9.79
N GLU A 62 -6.43 -10.14 -9.65
CA GLU A 62 -6.41 -11.45 -8.97
C GLU A 62 -6.48 -11.31 -7.45
N ILE A 63 -5.90 -10.24 -6.89
CA ILE A 63 -5.68 -10.11 -5.45
C ILE A 63 -6.54 -9.04 -4.77
N GLY A 64 -7.31 -8.26 -5.54
CA GLY A 64 -8.03 -7.07 -5.08
C GLY A 64 -9.02 -7.36 -3.96
N ASP A 65 -9.88 -8.37 -4.13
CA ASP A 65 -10.86 -8.75 -3.10
C ASP A 65 -10.17 -9.19 -1.80
N ASN A 66 -9.09 -9.96 -1.91
CA ASN A 66 -8.31 -10.39 -0.74
C ASN A 66 -7.60 -9.20 -0.08
N LEU A 67 -7.08 -8.25 -0.86
CA LEU A 67 -6.53 -7.01 -0.31
C LEU A 67 -7.59 -6.22 0.46
N LYS A 68 -8.83 -6.11 -0.05
CA LYS A 68 -9.93 -5.46 0.66
C LYS A 68 -10.23 -6.11 2.00
N LEU A 69 -10.08 -7.44 2.14
CA LEU A 69 -10.21 -8.12 3.42
C LEU A 69 -9.13 -7.71 4.44
N GLN A 70 -7.94 -7.31 3.98
CA GLN A 70 -6.82 -6.92 4.85
C GLN A 70 -6.84 -5.44 5.23
N VAL A 71 -7.17 -4.56 4.29
CA VAL A 71 -7.06 -3.10 4.49
C VAL A 71 -8.40 -2.36 4.48
N GLY A 72 -9.50 -3.05 4.16
CA GLY A 72 -10.81 -2.44 3.92
C GLY A 72 -11.04 -2.13 2.45
N ASP A 73 -12.30 -1.82 2.09
CA ASP A 73 -12.67 -1.51 0.71
C ASP A 73 -12.46 -0.01 0.40
N TRP A 74 -11.49 0.27 -0.46
CA TRP A 74 -11.14 1.62 -0.94
C TRP A 74 -11.92 2.05 -2.20
N THR A 75 -12.72 1.16 -2.81
CA THR A 75 -13.46 1.47 -4.05
C THR A 75 -14.77 2.19 -3.76
N ALA A 76 -15.37 2.77 -4.80
CA ALA A 76 -16.67 3.42 -4.75
C ALA A 76 -17.83 2.48 -4.33
N ASP A 77 -17.61 1.16 -4.30
CA ASP A 77 -18.57 0.17 -3.83
C ASP A 77 -18.83 0.30 -2.32
N ASN A 78 -17.85 0.83 -1.57
CA ASN A 78 -18.01 1.17 -0.17
C ASN A 78 -18.66 2.56 -0.03
N PRO A 79 -19.90 2.68 0.48
CA PRO A 79 -20.59 3.96 0.55
C PRO A 79 -20.00 4.93 1.58
N ASP A 80 -19.19 4.45 2.55
CA ASP A 80 -18.57 5.30 3.56
C ASP A 80 -17.27 5.95 3.05
N PRO A 81 -17.24 7.26 2.79
CA PRO A 81 -16.05 7.95 2.27
C PRO A 81 -14.88 7.97 3.26
N GLN A 82 -15.13 7.91 4.58
CA GLN A 82 -14.06 7.87 5.57
C GLN A 82 -13.41 6.49 5.58
N ALA A 83 -14.23 5.43 5.55
CA ALA A 83 -13.73 4.05 5.45
C ALA A 83 -12.92 3.83 4.17
N ARG A 84 -13.36 4.37 3.02
CA ARG A 84 -12.58 4.33 1.77
C ARG A 84 -11.21 5.00 1.92
N ALA A 85 -11.17 6.18 2.54
CA ALA A 85 -9.95 6.94 2.70
C ALA A 85 -8.97 6.26 3.67
N ASP A 86 -9.47 5.62 4.73
CA ASP A 86 -8.67 4.82 5.64
C ASP A 86 -8.10 3.57 4.93
N ALA A 87 -8.93 2.88 4.14
CA ALA A 87 -8.49 1.73 3.34
C ALA A 87 -7.43 2.08 2.29
N ALA A 88 -7.64 3.19 1.55
CA ALA A 88 -6.67 3.67 0.57
C ALA A 88 -5.32 4.02 1.23
N TYR A 89 -5.36 4.59 2.44
CA TYR A 89 -4.17 4.94 3.20
C TYR A 89 -3.40 3.71 3.69
N ASP A 90 -4.11 2.69 4.19
CA ASP A 90 -3.48 1.44 4.61
C ASP A 90 -2.93 0.66 3.40
N LEU A 91 -3.62 0.65 2.27
CA LEU A 91 -3.10 0.08 1.02
C LEU A 91 -1.83 0.80 0.56
N ASP A 92 -1.82 2.14 0.54
CA ASP A 92 -0.62 2.93 0.22
C ASP A 92 0.57 2.54 1.09
N LYS A 93 0.36 2.43 2.42
CA LYS A 93 1.42 2.02 3.34
C LYS A 93 1.99 0.65 3.00
N VAL A 94 1.14 -0.33 2.73
CA VAL A 94 1.57 -1.69 2.38
C VAL A 94 2.37 -1.67 1.08
N LEU A 95 1.87 -1.00 0.05
CA LEU A 95 2.55 -0.93 -1.25
C LEU A 95 3.89 -0.21 -1.16
N ARG A 96 3.96 0.93 -0.46
CA ARG A 96 5.22 1.64 -0.25
C ARG A 96 6.21 0.82 0.58
N PHE A 97 5.74 0.05 1.56
CA PHE A 97 6.60 -0.84 2.34
C PHE A 97 7.22 -1.93 1.46
N ILE A 98 6.42 -2.53 0.57
CA ILE A 98 6.86 -3.57 -0.36
C ILE A 98 7.81 -3.00 -1.43
N ASP A 99 7.50 -1.85 -2.02
CA ASP A 99 8.42 -1.13 -2.94
C ASP A 99 9.72 -0.69 -2.25
N ASN A 100 9.78 -0.68 -0.91
CA ASN A 100 11.03 -0.45 -0.18
C ASN A 100 11.80 -1.74 0.15
N ALA A 101 11.34 -2.91 -0.31
CA ALA A 101 12.01 -4.17 -0.03
C ALA A 101 13.41 -4.22 -0.63
N ASP A 102 14.33 -4.91 0.05
CA ASP A 102 15.72 -5.13 -0.39
C ASP A 102 15.74 -6.04 -1.62
N ASP A 103 15.82 -5.42 -2.81
CA ASP A 103 15.72 -6.08 -4.10
C ASP A 103 16.85 -7.08 -4.38
N ARG A 104 17.97 -7.02 -3.64
CA ARG A 104 19.04 -8.04 -3.68
C ARG A 104 18.56 -9.43 -3.28
N PHE A 105 17.42 -9.51 -2.60
CA PHE A 105 16.80 -10.77 -2.16
C PHE A 105 15.48 -11.07 -2.89
N LEU A 106 15.10 -10.27 -3.88
CA LEU A 106 13.87 -10.44 -4.64
C LEU A 106 14.15 -10.65 -6.13
N ASN A 107 13.29 -11.45 -6.76
CA ASN A 107 13.35 -11.72 -8.19
C ASN A 107 12.54 -10.68 -8.96
N CYS A 108 13.10 -10.20 -10.08
CA CYS A 108 12.39 -9.28 -10.98
C CYS A 108 11.77 -8.08 -10.25
N SER A 109 12.50 -7.52 -9.28
CA SER A 109 12.06 -6.37 -8.48
C SER A 109 13.14 -5.31 -8.44
N GLN A 110 12.73 -4.05 -8.28
CA GLN A 110 13.63 -2.92 -8.13
C GLN A 110 13.12 -2.01 -7.01
N SER A 111 13.91 -1.88 -5.95
CA SER A 111 13.53 -1.07 -4.80
C SER A 111 13.29 0.40 -5.19
N ARG A 112 12.21 0.98 -4.66
CA ARG A 112 11.89 2.42 -4.64
C ARG A 112 11.69 2.99 -6.04
N ASN A 113 11.17 2.18 -6.96
CA ASN A 113 10.85 2.61 -8.32
C ASN A 113 9.39 3.10 -8.45
N GLY A 114 8.61 3.01 -7.37
CA GLY A 114 7.22 3.41 -7.32
C GLY A 114 6.32 2.47 -8.13
N ARG A 115 6.63 1.18 -8.14
CA ARG A 115 5.83 0.08 -8.71
C ARG A 115 5.92 -1.11 -7.77
N VAL A 116 5.02 -2.06 -7.95
CA VAL A 116 5.14 -3.39 -7.35
C VAL A 116 5.49 -4.34 -8.47
N ASP A 117 6.73 -4.78 -8.51
CA ASP A 117 7.26 -5.52 -9.63
C ASP A 117 7.02 -7.04 -9.52
N GLY A 118 6.97 -7.69 -10.68
CA GLY A 118 6.84 -9.15 -10.79
C GLY A 118 5.42 -9.65 -11.00
N PHE A 119 4.45 -8.79 -11.34
CA PHE A 119 3.20 -9.25 -11.94
C PHE A 119 3.42 -9.73 -13.39
N PHE A 120 2.74 -10.78 -13.79
CA PHE A 120 2.66 -11.16 -15.19
C PHE A 120 1.76 -10.20 -15.96
N SER A 121 2.00 -10.01 -17.26
CA SER A 121 1.27 -9.04 -18.10
C SER A 121 -0.24 -9.28 -18.15
N SER A 122 -0.71 -10.49 -17.82
CA SER A 122 -2.13 -10.81 -17.71
C SER A 122 -2.79 -10.29 -16.42
N GLY A 123 -2.01 -10.01 -15.37
CA GLY A 123 -2.50 -9.68 -14.03
C GLY A 123 -2.94 -10.89 -13.18
N TYR A 124 -2.77 -12.12 -13.69
CA TYR A 124 -3.22 -13.38 -13.05
C TYR A 124 -2.05 -14.27 -12.61
N GLY A 125 -0.95 -13.65 -12.19
CA GLY A 125 0.20 -14.38 -11.70
C GLY A 125 1.31 -13.46 -11.25
N THR A 126 2.14 -13.98 -10.36
CA THR A 126 3.27 -13.27 -9.77
C THR A 126 4.53 -14.13 -9.89
N VAL A 127 5.66 -13.49 -10.13
CA VAL A 127 6.98 -14.10 -9.96
C VAL A 127 7.15 -14.52 -8.50
N ILE A 128 7.68 -15.72 -8.28
CA ILE A 128 7.94 -16.22 -6.92
C ILE A 128 9.07 -15.38 -6.31
N ASN A 129 8.90 -15.00 -5.04
CA ASN A 129 9.87 -14.20 -4.30
C ASN A 129 10.17 -12.85 -5.00
N SER A 130 9.16 -12.21 -5.60
CA SER A 130 9.18 -10.81 -6.04
C SER A 130 8.34 -9.95 -5.08
N GLU A 131 8.36 -8.63 -5.26
CA GLU A 131 7.43 -7.70 -4.60
C GLU A 131 5.96 -8.09 -4.80
N ALA A 132 5.55 -8.42 -6.03
CA ALA A 132 4.20 -8.91 -6.32
C ALA A 132 3.88 -10.23 -5.59
N GLY A 133 4.86 -11.15 -5.50
CA GLY A 133 4.72 -12.38 -4.73
C GLY A 133 4.52 -12.11 -3.23
N VAL A 134 5.21 -11.11 -2.68
CA VAL A 134 5.02 -10.66 -1.29
C VAL A 134 3.65 -10.02 -1.11
N LEU A 135 3.20 -9.18 -2.05
CA LEU A 135 1.87 -8.58 -2.00
C LEU A 135 0.75 -9.63 -2.07
N LYS A 136 0.93 -10.69 -2.88
CA LYS A 136 0.02 -11.84 -2.92
C LYS A 136 0.05 -12.65 -1.62
N ALA A 137 1.21 -12.80 -0.98
CA ALA A 137 1.27 -13.41 0.35
C ALA A 137 0.54 -12.56 1.39
N PHE A 138 0.70 -11.23 1.34
CA PHE A 138 -0.03 -10.29 2.19
C PHE A 138 -1.54 -10.34 1.97
N SER A 139 -2.03 -10.40 0.73
CA SER A 139 -3.48 -10.48 0.48
C SER A 139 -4.11 -11.72 1.13
N ASN A 140 -3.38 -12.83 1.20
CA ASN A 140 -3.84 -14.08 1.80
C ASN A 140 -3.65 -14.15 3.34
N ALA A 141 -2.52 -13.67 3.86
CA ALA A 141 -2.11 -13.88 5.26
C ALA A 141 -2.08 -12.60 6.10
N GLY A 142 -2.37 -11.44 5.49
CA GLY A 142 -2.32 -10.14 6.14
C GLY A 142 -0.92 -9.71 6.55
N TYR A 143 -0.87 -8.88 7.60
CA TYR A 143 0.34 -8.19 8.04
C TYR A 143 1.48 -9.12 8.51
N ASP A 144 1.17 -10.37 8.87
CA ASP A 144 2.21 -11.34 9.25
C ASP A 144 3.16 -11.66 8.08
N ALA A 145 2.67 -11.59 6.83
CA ALA A 145 3.49 -11.77 5.63
C ALA A 145 4.61 -10.71 5.50
N LEU A 146 4.45 -9.55 6.14
CA LEU A 146 5.38 -8.42 6.01
C LEU A 146 6.54 -8.46 7.03
N ARG A 147 6.45 -9.26 8.09
CA ARG A 147 7.40 -9.21 9.22
C ARG A 147 8.83 -9.58 8.82
N ALA A 148 8.97 -10.60 7.98
CA ALA A 148 10.25 -11.15 7.55
C ALA A 148 10.82 -10.47 6.29
N LEU A 149 10.04 -9.63 5.60
CA LEU A 149 10.49 -8.90 4.41
C LEU A 149 11.69 -8.04 4.78
N ARG A 150 12.75 -8.00 3.97
CA ARG A 150 13.90 -7.10 4.17
C ARG A 150 13.63 -5.77 3.46
N THR A 151 13.92 -4.63 4.08
CA THR A 151 13.61 -3.26 3.61
C THR A 151 14.70 -2.26 3.98
#